data_AF-A0A845AKG1-F1
#
_entry.id   AF-A0A845AKG1-F1
#
_cell.length_a   1.000
_cell.length_b   1.000
_cell.length_c   1.000
_cell.angle_alpha   90.00
_cell.angle_beta   90.00
_cell.angle_gamma   90.00
#
_symmetry.space_group_name_H-M   'P 1'
#
loop_
_entity.id
_entity.type
_entity.pdbx_description
1 polymer ?
#
loop_
_entity_poly.entity_id
_entity_poly.type
_entity_poly.pdbx_seq_one_letter_code
_entity_poly.pdbx_strand_id
1 'polypeptide(L)'
;MKFRHSLALALPLALALAACGRSDNASEEAQPDTVEIPANEALQTTTETPVADPSANATENPDTAGEDVAEQQKAQEAGDNAAQTAAMAADAMAASSPTAKPTADGQKTTD
;
A
#
# COMPACT_ATOMS: atom_id res chain seq x y z
N MET A 1 -3.09 -27.78 -22.91
CA MET A 1 -4.34 -27.54 -22.14
C MET A 1 -4.04 -27.19 -20.68
N LYS A 2 -3.43 -26.02 -20.42
CA LYS A 2 -3.00 -25.61 -19.06
C LYS A 2 -3.51 -24.22 -18.64
N PHE A 3 -4.04 -23.43 -19.58
CA PHE A 3 -4.61 -22.09 -19.37
C PHE A 3 -5.98 -22.04 -18.69
N ARG A 4 -6.53 -23.18 -18.26
CA ARG A 4 -7.85 -23.26 -17.62
C ARG A 4 -7.81 -23.17 -16.10
N HIS A 5 -6.63 -23.34 -15.49
CA HIS A 5 -6.47 -23.34 -14.04
C HIS A 5 -6.27 -21.94 -13.45
N SER A 6 -5.80 -20.98 -14.27
CA SER A 6 -5.58 -19.59 -13.82
C SER A 6 -6.87 -18.80 -13.65
N LEU A 7 -7.97 -19.21 -14.31
CA LEU A 7 -9.26 -18.52 -14.22
C LEU A 7 -10.06 -18.91 -12.96
N ALA A 8 -9.79 -20.09 -12.38
CA ALA A 8 -10.54 -20.62 -11.24
C ALA A 8 -10.20 -19.92 -9.90
N LEU A 9 -9.01 -19.31 -9.78
CA LEU A 9 -8.57 -18.66 -8.54
C LEU A 9 -8.98 -17.17 -8.44
N ALA A 10 -9.32 -16.54 -9.57
CA ALA A 10 -9.69 -15.11 -9.60
C ALA A 10 -11.12 -14.84 -9.12
N LEU A 11 -12.01 -15.83 -9.22
CA LEU A 11 -13.43 -15.71 -8.88
C LEU A 11 -13.72 -15.43 -7.39
N PRO A 12 -13.09 -16.11 -6.41
CA PRO A 12 -13.35 -15.83 -4.99
C PRO A 12 -12.79 -14.48 -4.54
N LEU A 13 -11.69 -14.00 -5.14
CA LEU A 13 -11.07 -12.72 -4.81
C LEU A 13 -11.96 -11.53 -5.22
N ALA A 14 -12.64 -11.65 -6.37
CA ALA A 14 -13.60 -10.64 -6.82
C ALA A 14 -14.87 -10.59 -5.94
N LEU A 15 -15.32 -11.74 -5.40
CA LEU A 15 -16.49 -11.80 -4.53
C LEU A 15 -16.20 -11.22 -3.12
N ALA A 16 -14.99 -11.42 -2.60
CA ALA A 16 -14.55 -10.83 -1.33
C ALA A 16 -14.39 -9.30 -1.43
N LEU A 17 -13.92 -8.79 -2.57
CA LEU A 17 -13.81 -7.35 -2.81
C LEU A 17 -15.19 -6.69 -2.98
N ALA A 18 -16.17 -7.38 -3.58
CA ALA A 18 -17.54 -6.90 -3.65
C ALA A 18 -18.25 -6.87 -2.29
N ALA A 19 -17.86 -7.75 -1.35
CA ALA A 19 -18.38 -7.75 0.01
C ALA A 19 -17.75 -6.67 0.91
N CYS A 20 -16.46 -6.36 0.72
CA CYS A 20 -15.80 -5.23 1.40
C CYS A 20 -15.99 -3.86 0.71
N GLY A 21 -16.54 -3.84 -0.52
CA GLY A 21 -16.79 -2.62 -1.30
C GLY A 21 -18.25 -2.16 -1.33
N ARG A 22 -19.19 -2.93 -0.77
CA ARG A 22 -20.57 -2.46 -0.52
C ARG A 22 -20.61 -1.69 0.79
N SER A 23 -19.74 -0.70 0.91
CA SER A 23 -19.92 0.34 1.91
C SER A 23 -21.11 1.15 1.44
N ASP A 24 -22.20 1.13 2.21
CA ASP A 24 -23.19 2.18 2.11
C ASP A 24 -22.44 3.52 2.25
N ASN A 25 -22.82 4.52 1.46
CA ASN A 25 -22.10 5.80 1.41
C ASN A 25 -22.42 6.57 2.69
N ALA A 26 -21.81 6.17 3.82
CA ALA A 26 -21.98 6.79 5.13
C ALA A 26 -21.59 8.27 5.13
N SER A 27 -20.94 8.76 4.06
CA SER A 27 -20.63 10.17 3.88
C SER A 27 -21.87 11.03 3.58
N GLU A 28 -22.99 10.45 3.12
CA GLU A 28 -24.23 11.20 2.84
C GLU A 28 -25.18 11.24 4.04
N GLU A 29 -25.19 10.20 4.89
CA GLU A 29 -26.10 10.13 6.05
C GLU A 29 -25.55 10.87 7.29
N ALA A 30 -24.25 11.13 7.33
CA ALA A 30 -23.62 11.98 8.33
C ALA A 30 -23.17 13.30 7.67
N GLN A 31 -24.12 14.19 7.39
CA GLN A 31 -23.82 15.61 7.27
C GLN A 31 -23.70 16.13 8.72
N PRO A 32 -22.51 16.24 9.32
CA PRO A 32 -22.39 16.87 10.62
C PRO A 32 -22.93 18.29 10.47
N ASP A 33 -23.88 18.68 11.31
CA ASP A 33 -24.20 20.09 11.47
C ASP A 33 -22.88 20.82 11.69
N THR A 34 -22.55 21.75 10.79
CA THR A 34 -21.37 22.59 10.98
C THR A 34 -21.66 23.45 12.20
N VAL A 35 -21.18 22.99 13.36
CA VAL A 35 -21.18 23.83 14.55
C VAL A 35 -20.24 24.97 14.22
N GLU A 36 -20.81 26.14 14.00
CA GLU A 36 -20.12 27.41 13.83
C GLU A 36 -19.38 27.74 15.13
N ILE A 37 -18.30 27.02 15.42
CA ILE A 37 -17.37 27.37 16.48
C ILE A 37 -16.59 28.59 15.95
N PRO A 38 -16.74 29.77 16.57
CA PRO A 38 -15.96 30.94 16.18
C PRO A 38 -14.48 30.56 16.18
N ALA A 39 -13.72 30.93 15.13
CA ALA A 39 -12.30 30.55 15.01
C ALA A 39 -11.48 30.91 16.28
N ASN A 40 -11.89 31.97 16.99
CA ASN A 40 -11.27 32.41 18.23
C ASN A 40 -11.52 31.45 19.42
N GLU A 41 -12.63 30.72 19.43
CA GLU A 41 -12.95 29.72 20.45
C GLU A 41 -12.09 28.45 20.30
N ALA A 42 -11.80 28.04 19.06
CA ALA A 42 -10.90 26.92 18.77
C ALA A 42 -9.43 27.21 19.11
N LEU A 43 -9.03 28.49 19.17
CA LEU A 43 -7.67 28.93 19.47
C LEU A 43 -7.46 29.31 20.95
N GLN A 44 -8.48 29.12 21.80
CA GLN A 44 -8.31 29.40 23.22
C GLN A 44 -7.24 28.48 23.81
N THR A 45 -6.29 29.08 24.53
CA THR A 45 -5.27 28.34 25.24
C THR A 45 -5.90 27.56 26.38
N THR A 46 -5.59 26.27 26.49
CA THR A 46 -5.94 25.50 27.67
C THR A 46 -5.15 26.02 28.87
N THR A 47 -5.83 26.25 29.98
CA THR A 47 -5.21 26.68 31.24
C THR A 47 -4.74 25.50 32.09
N GLU A 48 -5.07 24.27 31.68
CA GLU A 48 -4.64 23.05 32.35
C GLU A 48 -3.13 22.86 32.20
N THR A 49 -2.44 22.76 33.34
CA THR A 49 -1.04 22.36 33.36
C THR A 49 -0.95 20.87 33.07
N PRO A 50 -0.06 20.42 32.15
CA PRO A 50 0.17 18.99 31.94
C PRO A 50 0.48 18.30 33.27
N VAL A 51 -0.28 17.28 33.62
CA VAL A 51 0.01 16.43 34.77
C VAL A 51 1.16 15.50 34.37
N ALA A 52 2.20 15.44 35.20
CA ALA A 52 3.31 14.53 34.96
C ALA A 52 2.82 13.08 35.05
N ASP A 53 3.03 12.32 33.98
CA ASP A 53 2.82 10.87 33.98
C ASP A 53 3.98 10.21 34.75
N PRO A 54 3.71 9.52 35.88
CA PRO A 54 4.77 8.83 36.65
C PRO A 54 5.45 7.71 35.85
N SER A 55 4.84 7.22 34.76
CA SER A 55 5.35 6.16 33.90
C SER A 55 6.09 6.70 32.67
N ALA A 56 6.17 8.02 32.45
CA ALA A 56 6.85 8.61 31.29
C ALA A 56 8.34 8.24 31.19
N ASN A 57 8.95 7.84 32.31
CA ASN A 57 10.34 7.35 32.37
C ASN A 57 10.41 5.91 32.91
N ALA A 58 9.31 5.15 32.79
CA ALA A 58 9.36 3.73 33.11
C ALA A 58 10.46 3.09 32.26
N THR A 59 11.33 2.32 32.90
CA THR A 59 12.33 1.53 32.19
C THR A 59 11.59 0.49 31.36
N GLU A 60 11.72 0.59 30.04
CA GLU A 60 11.24 -0.42 29.10
C GLU A 60 11.76 -1.81 29.53
N ASN A 61 10.90 -2.83 29.43
CA ASN A 61 11.28 -4.18 29.81
C ASN A 61 12.45 -4.63 28.90
N PRO A 62 13.63 -5.01 29.44
CA PRO A 62 14.74 -5.46 28.59
C PRO A 62 14.40 -6.67 27.71
N ASP A 63 13.34 -7.42 28.03
CA ASP A 63 12.85 -8.51 27.18
C ASP A 63 12.28 -8.04 25.84
N THR A 64 11.73 -6.82 25.73
CA THR A 64 11.18 -6.28 24.47
C THR A 64 12.26 -5.75 23.52
N ALA A 65 13.44 -5.41 24.04
CA ALA A 65 14.55 -4.91 23.24
C ALA A 65 15.05 -5.92 22.18
N GLY A 66 14.82 -7.22 22.39
CA GLY A 66 15.12 -8.26 21.41
C GLY A 66 14.08 -8.37 20.28
N GLU A 67 12.83 -8.00 20.57
CA GLU A 67 11.71 -8.06 19.62
C GLU A 67 11.83 -6.97 18.56
N ASP A 68 12.26 -5.77 18.95
CA ASP A 68 12.52 -4.65 18.02
C ASP A 68 13.64 -4.94 17.03
N VAL A 69 14.68 -5.66 17.45
CA VAL A 69 15.79 -6.06 16.58
C VAL A 69 15.35 -7.15 15.60
N ALA A 70 14.55 -8.12 16.06
CA ALA A 70 14.03 -9.19 15.22
C ALA A 70 13.02 -8.66 14.18
N GLU A 71 12.21 -7.67 14.53
CA GLU A 71 11.25 -7.06 13.60
C GLU A 71 11.96 -6.21 12.54
N GLN A 72 12.97 -5.43 12.93
CA GLN A 72 13.82 -4.69 11.99
C GLN A 72 14.54 -5.63 11.01
N GLN A 73 15.11 -6.74 11.49
CA GLN A 73 15.74 -7.74 10.62
C GLN A 73 14.75 -8.30 9.59
N LYS A 74 13.53 -8.61 10.01
CA LYS A 74 12.45 -9.10 9.14
C LYS A 74 12.08 -8.09 8.06
N ALA A 75 12.00 -6.81 8.41
CA ALA A 75 11.73 -5.74 7.47
C ALA A 75 12.84 -5.56 6.43
N GLN A 76 14.11 -5.63 6.87
CA GLN A 76 15.27 -5.62 5.97
C GLN A 76 15.22 -6.79 4.98
N GLU A 77 14.99 -8.00 5.48
CA GLU A 77 14.95 -9.22 4.67
C GLU A 77 13.80 -9.18 3.66
N ALA A 78 12.64 -8.66 4.05
CA ALA A 78 11.52 -8.43 3.13
C ALA A 78 11.88 -7.42 2.02
N GLY A 79 12.60 -6.34 2.36
CA GLY A 79 13.10 -5.36 1.40
C GLY A 79 14.08 -5.97 0.39
N ASP A 80 15.03 -6.77 0.85
CA ASP A 80 16.02 -7.44 -0.01
C ASP A 80 15.35 -8.45 -0.96
N ASN A 81 14.37 -9.21 -0.47
CA ASN A 81 13.58 -10.14 -1.30
C ASN A 81 12.76 -9.40 -2.37
N ALA A 82 12.17 -8.26 -2.02
CA ALA A 82 11.43 -7.42 -2.97
C ALA A 82 12.35 -6.84 -4.06
N ALA A 83 13.53 -6.34 -3.67
CA ALA A 83 14.52 -5.81 -4.61
C ALA A 83 15.02 -6.90 -5.58
N GLN A 84 15.30 -8.10 -5.07
CA GLN A 84 15.70 -9.24 -5.90
C GLN A 84 14.60 -9.62 -6.89
N THR A 85 13.35 -9.67 -6.44
CA THR A 85 12.20 -9.97 -7.29
C THR A 85 12.02 -8.92 -8.39
N ALA A 86 12.17 -7.63 -8.06
CA ALA A 86 12.09 -6.55 -9.02
C ALA A 86 13.20 -6.62 -10.08
N ALA A 87 14.44 -6.96 -9.68
CA ALA A 87 15.55 -7.17 -10.61
C ALA A 87 15.27 -8.33 -11.57
N MET A 88 14.82 -9.49 -11.06
CA MET A 88 14.45 -10.63 -11.90
C MET A 88 13.30 -10.31 -12.86
N ALA A 89 12.32 -9.53 -12.43
CA ALA A 89 11.22 -9.10 -13.29
C ALA A 89 11.71 -8.14 -14.39
N ALA A 90 12.61 -7.21 -14.08
CA ALA A 90 13.21 -6.31 -15.05
C ALA A 90 14.04 -7.08 -16.10
N ASP A 91 14.84 -8.05 -15.67
CA ASP A 91 15.62 -8.92 -16.56
C ASP A 91 14.71 -9.75 -17.48
N ALA A 92 13.60 -10.29 -16.95
CA ALA A 92 12.62 -11.04 -17.73
C ALA A 92 11.92 -10.15 -18.79
N MET A 93 11.63 -8.89 -18.48
CA MET A 93 11.07 -7.93 -19.45
C MET A 93 12.10 -7.53 -20.51
N ALA A 94 13.37 -7.36 -20.15
CA ALA A 94 14.46 -7.07 -21.08
C ALA A 94 14.68 -8.25 -22.05
N ALA A 95 14.62 -9.49 -21.56
CA ALA A 95 14.71 -10.70 -22.38
C ALA A 95 13.48 -10.92 -23.29
N SER A 96 12.36 -10.26 -22.99
CA SER A 96 11.10 -10.38 -23.74
C SER A 96 10.86 -9.27 -24.78
N SER A 97 11.77 -8.30 -24.90
CA SER A 97 11.69 -7.27 -25.95
C SER A 97 12.19 -7.83 -27.29
N PRO A 98 11.36 -7.95 -28.35
CA PRO A 98 11.86 -8.23 -29.68
C PRO A 98 12.62 -6.98 -30.14
N THR A 99 13.93 -7.13 -30.38
CA THR A 99 14.74 -6.11 -31.01
C THR A 99 14.09 -5.71 -32.33
N ALA A 100 13.59 -4.48 -32.40
CA ALA A 100 13.27 -3.81 -33.64
C ALA A 100 14.55 -3.80 -34.51
N LYS A 101 14.52 -4.56 -35.61
CA LYS A 101 15.50 -4.41 -36.69
C LYS A 101 14.79 -3.76 -37.88
N PRO A 102 15.29 -2.61 -38.39
CA PRO A 102 14.68 -1.92 -39.51
C PRO A 102 15.17 -2.52 -40.83
N THR A 103 14.26 -3.01 -41.66
CA THR A 103 14.48 -3.31 -43.09
C THR A 103 13.08 -3.30 -43.71
N ALA A 104 12.64 -2.18 -44.27
CA ALA A 104 12.84 -1.86 -45.68
C ALA A 104 12.28 -2.97 -46.58
N ASP A 105 10.97 -2.96 -46.81
CA ASP A 105 10.45 -3.45 -48.08
C ASP A 105 9.31 -2.53 -48.55
N GLY A 106 9.51 -1.99 -49.74
CA GLY A 106 8.71 -0.95 -50.33
C GLY A 106 7.32 -1.45 -50.67
N GLN A 107 6.32 -0.84 -50.04
CA GLN A 107 4.95 -0.88 -50.51
C GLN A 107 4.85 0.01 -51.77
N LYS A 108 5.26 -0.53 -52.92
CA LYS A 108 4.93 0.03 -54.23
C LYS A 108 3.66 -0.64 -54.73
N THR A 109 2.54 0.02 -54.46
CA THR A 109 1.27 -0.16 -55.15
C THR A 109 1.41 0.32 -56.59
N THR A 110 1.43 -0.58 -57.59
CA THR A 110 1.02 -0.27 -58.97
C THR A 110 0.74 -1.58 -59.71
N ASP A 111 -0.52 -1.71 -60.16
CA ASP A 111 -1.11 -2.64 -61.16
C ASP A 111 -0.89 -4.15 -61.06
#